data_AF-A0A1X1BGX0-F1
#
_entry.id   AF-A0A1X1BGX0-F1
#
_cell.length_a   1.000
_cell.length_b   1.000
_cell.length_c   1.000
_cell.angle_alpha   90.00
_cell.angle_beta   90.00
_cell.angle_gamma   90.00
#
_symmetry.space_group_name_H-M   'P 1'
#
loop_
_entity.id
_entity.type
_entity.pdbx_description
1 polymer ?
#
loop_
_entity_poly.entity_id
_entity_poly.type
_entity_poly.pdbx_seq_one_letter_code
_entity_poly.pdbx_strand_id
1 'polypeptide(L)'
;MTTSEGLRRDPYDEAENTVRRNIRKLIVLQSQVLEELRTLPPNTSISSTSKGAELLNVCTGVENDIGELQKVIDTIKANKDKYRIPPKVLAARQSTIDEFRSKIKGVHDRNQVATHSSTSASRQFGSNLAQHQLQTQKDLLEQQDAHITVLSTSAQNLHANARAINVEVSSQNALLRSVDAGFEETQLRLNALSKRMAVFLDTNNPSLLKLVMTLLMIAIFLLLVIIVF
;
A
#
# COMPACT_ATOMS: atom_id res chain seq x y z
N MET A 1 12.10 28.80 0.33
CA MET A 1 10.72 28.83 0.86
C MET A 1 10.11 27.45 0.65
N THR A 2 9.60 26.88 1.75
CA THR A 2 8.60 25.80 1.86
C THR A 2 8.94 24.41 1.31
N THR A 3 9.77 23.71 2.08
CA THR A 3 9.59 22.30 2.47
C THR A 3 8.13 22.04 2.89
N SER A 4 7.31 21.40 2.03
CA SER A 4 6.00 20.84 2.40
C SER A 4 5.34 20.14 1.19
N GLU A 5 5.96 19.09 0.66
CA GLU A 5 5.23 18.07 -0.10
C GLU A 5 5.54 16.76 0.61
N GLY A 6 4.50 16.11 1.10
CA GLY A 6 4.57 15.01 2.05
C GLY A 6 5.57 13.94 1.65
N LEU A 7 6.25 13.41 2.65
CA LEU A 7 7.08 12.21 2.65
C LEU A 7 6.25 10.98 2.19
N ARG A 8 5.80 10.97 0.93
CA ARG A 8 5.22 9.79 0.28
C ARG A 8 6.34 8.75 0.30
N ARG A 9 6.20 7.74 1.16
CA ARG A 9 7.11 6.59 1.21
C ARG A 9 7.24 6.06 -0.22
N ASP A 10 8.47 5.98 -0.72
CA ASP A 10 8.71 5.42 -2.03
C ASP A 10 8.20 3.96 -2.01
N PRO A 11 7.31 3.55 -2.94
CA PRO A 11 6.82 2.19 -3.00
C PRO A 11 7.95 1.16 -3.14
N TYR A 12 9.08 1.55 -3.75
CA TYR A 12 10.29 0.72 -3.78
C TYR A 12 10.83 0.47 -2.37
N ASP A 13 10.94 1.52 -1.54
CA ASP A 13 11.48 1.41 -0.20
C ASP A 13 10.53 0.58 0.71
N GLU A 14 9.21 0.63 0.46
CA GLU A 14 8.23 -0.22 1.13
C GLU A 14 8.36 -1.71 0.75
N ALA A 15 8.50 -1.99 -0.54
CA ALA A 15 8.76 -3.35 -1.03
C ALA A 15 10.10 -3.89 -0.51
N GLU A 16 11.15 -3.08 -0.49
CA GLU A 16 12.46 -3.44 0.09
C GLU A 16 12.33 -3.79 1.58
N ASN A 17 11.55 -3.02 2.34
CA ASN A 17 11.29 -3.30 3.75
C ASN A 17 10.49 -4.60 3.97
N THR A 18 9.60 -4.94 3.05
CA THR A 18 8.85 -6.20 3.07
C THR A 18 9.79 -7.38 2.83
N VAL A 19 10.65 -7.30 1.81
CA VAL A 19 11.70 -8.30 1.54
C VAL A 19 12.61 -8.47 2.75
N ARG A 20 13.07 -7.38 3.35
CA ARG A 20 13.89 -7.40 4.56
C ARG A 20 13.19 -8.11 5.73
N ARG A 21 11.88 -7.89 5.90
CA ARG A 21 11.08 -8.57 6.94
C ARG A 21 10.96 -10.07 6.66
N ASN A 22 10.71 -10.44 5.41
CA ASN A 22 10.57 -11.84 5.01
C ASN A 22 11.89 -12.60 5.15
N ILE A 23 13.03 -11.99 4.80
CA ILE A 23 14.37 -12.58 5.04
C ILE A 23 14.62 -12.83 6.54
N ARG A 24 14.21 -11.90 7.42
CA ARG A 24 14.31 -12.13 8.87
C ARG A 24 13.44 -13.30 9.31
N LYS A 25 12.19 -13.35 8.85
CA LYS A 25 11.30 -14.50 9.11
C LYS A 25 11.92 -15.81 8.64
N LEU A 26 12.56 -15.81 7.46
CA LEU A 26 13.24 -16.96 6.88
C LEU A 26 14.39 -17.47 7.77
N ILE A 27 15.21 -16.56 8.32
CA ILE A 27 16.32 -16.91 9.22
C ILE A 27 15.80 -17.55 10.50
N VAL A 28 14.71 -17.02 11.08
CA VAL A 28 14.08 -17.57 12.28
C VAL A 28 13.42 -18.92 12.01
N LEU A 29 12.69 -19.04 10.89
CA LEU A 29 12.13 -20.33 10.48
C LEU A 29 13.24 -21.37 10.26
N GLN A 30 14.39 -20.98 9.71
CA GLN A 30 15.51 -21.88 9.52
C GLN A 30 16.07 -22.40 10.86
N SER A 31 16.21 -21.54 11.88
CA SER A 31 16.68 -22.00 13.20
C SER A 31 15.66 -22.94 13.87
N GLN A 32 14.36 -22.67 13.71
CA GLN A 32 13.30 -23.54 14.22
C GLN A 32 13.26 -24.90 13.52
N VAL A 33 13.44 -24.92 12.20
CA VAL A 33 13.52 -26.16 11.41
C VAL A 33 14.74 -26.97 11.83
N LEU A 34 15.89 -26.33 12.03
CA LEU A 34 17.12 -27.01 12.45
C LEU A 34 16.97 -27.63 13.85
N GLU A 35 16.32 -26.94 14.78
CA GLU A 35 16.04 -27.46 16.12
C GLU A 35 15.03 -28.62 16.10
N GLU A 36 14.00 -28.54 15.25
CA GLU A 36 13.09 -29.66 15.02
C GLU A 36 13.84 -30.87 14.43
N LEU A 37 14.68 -30.67 13.42
CA LEU A 37 15.49 -31.75 12.84
C LEU A 37 16.44 -32.39 13.84
N ARG A 38 16.86 -31.67 14.89
CA ARG A 38 17.70 -32.22 15.97
C ARG A 38 16.93 -33.17 16.90
N THR A 39 15.61 -32.98 17.02
CA THR A 39 14.74 -33.76 17.91
C THR A 39 14.07 -34.95 17.21
N LEU A 40 14.08 -34.96 15.87
CA LEU A 40 13.52 -36.01 15.02
C LEU A 40 14.60 -36.96 14.46
N PRO A 41 14.24 -38.17 14.00
CA PRO A 41 15.21 -39.15 13.49
C PRO A 41 15.98 -38.66 12.26
N PRO A 42 17.23 -39.14 12.04
CA PRO A 42 18.22 -38.59 11.12
C PRO A 42 17.89 -38.67 9.61
N ASN A 43 16.71 -39.18 9.24
CA ASN A 43 16.24 -39.33 7.86
C ASN A 43 15.03 -38.44 7.54
N THR A 44 14.68 -37.48 8.41
CA THR A 44 13.59 -36.53 8.14
C THR A 44 14.07 -35.43 7.19
N SER A 45 13.52 -35.43 5.97
CA SER A 45 13.80 -34.38 5.00
C SER A 45 13.22 -33.05 5.48
N ILE A 46 13.90 -31.92 5.22
CA ILE A 46 13.40 -30.58 5.56
C ILE A 46 11.99 -30.35 4.98
N SER A 47 11.70 -30.84 3.78
CA SER A 47 10.37 -30.74 3.17
C SER A 47 9.28 -31.55 3.88
N SER A 48 9.65 -32.55 4.70
CA SER A 48 8.69 -33.36 5.44
C SER A 48 8.21 -32.72 6.74
N THR A 49 8.87 -31.65 7.21
CA THR A 49 8.38 -30.86 8.35
C THR A 49 7.47 -29.74 7.85
N SER A 50 6.38 -29.48 8.57
CA SER A 50 5.46 -28.37 8.25
C SER A 50 6.20 -27.02 8.15
N LYS A 51 7.15 -26.79 9.07
CA LYS A 51 7.98 -25.58 9.08
C LYS A 51 9.00 -25.53 7.94
N GLY A 52 9.52 -26.66 7.49
CA GLY A 52 10.43 -26.69 6.35
C GLY A 52 9.71 -26.49 5.02
N ALA A 53 8.46 -26.93 4.88
CA ALA A 53 7.62 -26.57 3.75
C ALA A 53 7.28 -25.06 3.74
N GLU A 54 6.98 -24.46 4.91
CA GLU A 54 6.80 -23.01 5.04
C GLU A 54 8.09 -22.25 4.69
N LEU A 55 9.25 -22.73 5.16
CA LEU A 55 10.55 -22.14 4.86
C LEU A 55 10.81 -22.09 3.36
N LEU A 56 10.56 -23.18 2.64
CA LEU A 56 10.73 -23.25 1.19
C LEU A 56 9.78 -22.29 0.47
N ASN A 57 8.51 -22.23 0.88
CA ASN A 57 7.54 -21.32 0.30
C ASN A 57 7.92 -19.84 0.49
N VAL A 58 8.35 -19.48 1.71
CA VAL A 58 8.84 -18.12 2.00
C VAL A 58 10.11 -17.83 1.21
N CYS A 59 11.03 -18.79 1.09
CA CYS A 59 12.27 -18.62 0.31
C CYS A 59 11.97 -18.27 -1.16
N THR A 60 11.12 -19.07 -1.81
CA THR A 60 10.69 -18.84 -3.20
C THR A 60 9.98 -17.50 -3.35
N GLY A 61 9.13 -17.12 -2.39
CA GLY A 61 8.46 -15.82 -2.40
C GLY A 61 9.45 -14.65 -2.37
N VAL A 62 10.43 -14.70 -1.46
CA VAL A 62 11.44 -13.64 -1.34
C VAL A 62 12.36 -13.58 -2.57
N GLU A 63 12.69 -14.72 -3.18
CA GLU A 63 13.47 -14.75 -4.44
C GLU A 63 12.73 -14.04 -5.57
N ASN A 64 11.42 -14.27 -5.70
CA ASN A 64 10.58 -13.58 -6.67
C ASN A 64 10.54 -12.06 -6.40
N ASP A 65 10.30 -11.66 -5.15
CA ASP A 65 10.24 -10.24 -4.74
C ASP A 65 11.56 -9.51 -5.06
N ILE A 66 12.71 -10.14 -4.77
CA ILE A 66 14.04 -9.60 -5.12
C ILE A 66 14.18 -9.46 -6.64
N GLY A 67 13.68 -10.43 -7.40
CA GLY A 67 13.65 -10.38 -8.86
C GLY A 67 12.84 -9.19 -9.39
N GLU A 68 11.68 -8.91 -8.78
CA GLU A 68 10.86 -7.75 -9.12
C GLU A 68 11.55 -6.42 -8.81
N LEU A 69 12.16 -6.30 -7.61
CA LEU A 69 12.95 -5.11 -7.26
C LEU A 69 14.10 -4.86 -8.24
N GLN A 70 14.79 -5.92 -8.69
CA GLN A 70 15.84 -5.80 -9.69
C GLN A 70 15.29 -5.28 -11.03
N LYS A 71 14.15 -5.80 -11.51
CA LYS A 71 13.50 -5.32 -12.74
C LYS A 71 13.15 -3.84 -12.66
N VAL A 72 12.71 -3.36 -11.49
CA VAL A 72 12.43 -1.94 -11.26
C VAL A 72 13.70 -1.11 -11.41
N ILE A 73 14.80 -1.52 -10.77
CA ILE A 73 16.10 -0.85 -10.92
C ILE A 73 16.53 -0.80 -12.40
N ASP A 74 16.41 -1.92 -13.12
CA ASP A 74 16.84 -2.02 -14.51
C ASP A 74 15.97 -1.15 -15.45
N THR A 75 14.66 -1.10 -15.20
CA THR A 75 13.73 -0.22 -15.92
C THR A 75 14.07 1.26 -15.70
N ILE A 76 14.45 1.64 -14.47
CA ILE A 76 14.88 3.00 -14.16
C ILE A 76 16.22 3.32 -14.82
N LYS A 77 17.17 2.37 -14.81
CA LYS A 77 18.47 2.52 -15.49
C LYS A 77 18.32 2.66 -17.01
N ALA A 78 17.35 1.98 -17.62
CA ALA A 78 17.06 2.07 -19.04
C ALA A 78 16.38 3.39 -19.45
N ASN A 79 15.61 4.01 -18.54
CA ASN A 79 14.82 5.21 -18.81
C ASN A 79 15.22 6.39 -17.89
N LYS A 80 16.52 6.72 -17.88
CA LYS A 80 17.10 7.71 -16.94
C LYS A 80 16.40 9.07 -16.99
N ASP A 81 16.06 9.53 -18.20
CA ASP A 81 15.46 10.84 -18.42
C ASP A 81 14.01 10.94 -17.89
N LYS A 82 13.30 9.80 -17.87
CA LYS A 82 11.91 9.72 -17.40
C LYS A 82 11.81 9.75 -15.87
N TYR A 83 12.71 9.03 -15.18
CA TYR A 83 12.61 8.81 -13.74
C TYR A 83 13.50 9.75 -12.91
N ARG A 84 14.55 10.34 -13.49
CA ARG A 84 15.43 11.36 -12.87
C ARG A 84 15.94 10.97 -11.45
N ILE A 85 16.16 9.67 -11.20
CA ILE A 85 16.67 9.17 -9.91
C ILE A 85 18.20 9.30 -9.86
N PRO A 86 18.79 9.79 -8.75
CA PRO A 86 20.23 9.95 -8.63
C PRO A 86 20.98 8.60 -8.77
N PRO A 87 22.13 8.55 -9.46
CA PRO A 87 22.90 7.31 -9.63
C PRO A 87 23.37 6.72 -8.29
N LYS A 88 23.63 7.58 -7.29
CA LYS A 88 23.96 7.16 -5.93
C LYS A 88 22.86 6.32 -5.28
N VAL A 89 21.59 6.69 -5.50
CA VAL A 89 20.44 5.96 -4.96
C VAL A 89 20.31 4.59 -5.63
N LEU A 90 20.49 4.53 -6.96
CA LEU A 90 20.48 3.27 -7.69
C LEU A 90 21.62 2.33 -7.28
N ALA A 91 22.81 2.87 -7.01
CA ALA A 91 23.94 2.10 -6.51
C ALA A 91 23.67 1.53 -5.10
N ALA A 92 23.11 2.34 -4.20
CA ALA A 92 22.70 1.87 -2.87
C ALA A 92 21.64 0.75 -2.97
N ARG A 93 20.61 0.94 -3.79
CA ARG A 93 19.57 -0.08 -4.04
C ARG A 93 20.13 -1.37 -4.60
N GLN A 94 21.08 -1.28 -5.53
CA GLN A 94 21.76 -2.46 -6.09
C GLN A 94 22.55 -3.22 -5.00
N SER A 95 23.29 -2.49 -4.15
CA SER A 95 24.01 -3.09 -3.03
C SER A 95 23.08 -3.81 -2.05
N THR A 96 21.91 -3.25 -1.76
CA THR A 96 20.91 -3.89 -0.89
C THR A 96 20.37 -5.18 -1.51
N ILE A 97 20.09 -5.18 -2.82
CA ILE A 97 19.66 -6.39 -3.52
C ILE A 97 20.74 -7.48 -3.47
N ASP A 98 22.01 -7.12 -3.66
CA ASP A 98 23.11 -8.07 -3.62
C ASP A 98 23.29 -8.66 -2.21
N GLU A 99 23.09 -7.83 -1.17
CA GLU A 99 23.03 -8.29 0.23
C GLU A 99 21.89 -9.30 0.44
N PHE A 100 20.69 -9.02 -0.08
CA PHE A 100 19.54 -9.92 0.03
C PHE A 100 19.79 -11.27 -0.66
N ARG A 101 20.36 -11.25 -1.87
CA ARG A 101 20.74 -12.47 -2.60
C ARG A 101 21.76 -13.29 -1.81
N SER A 102 22.77 -12.64 -1.23
CA SER A 102 23.77 -13.33 -0.41
C SER A 102 23.15 -14.01 0.82
N LYS A 103 22.18 -13.35 1.47
CA LYS A 103 21.48 -13.92 2.64
C LYS A 103 20.64 -15.14 2.26
N ILE A 104 19.87 -15.08 1.17
CA ILE A 104 19.08 -16.22 0.69
C ILE A 104 19.97 -17.38 0.27
N LYS A 105 21.05 -17.10 -0.47
CA LYS A 105 22.01 -18.13 -0.85
C LYS A 105 22.58 -18.86 0.38
N GLY A 106 22.91 -18.12 1.44
CA GLY A 106 23.32 -18.72 2.71
C GLY A 106 22.25 -19.59 3.36
N VAL A 107 20.96 -19.24 3.25
CA VAL A 107 19.85 -20.07 3.72
C VAL A 107 19.73 -21.35 2.89
N HIS A 108 19.82 -21.24 1.56
CA HIS A 108 19.74 -22.38 0.64
C HIS A 108 20.90 -23.37 0.84
N ASP A 109 22.13 -22.88 0.92
CA ASP A 109 23.33 -23.71 1.10
C ASP A 109 23.25 -24.52 2.41
N ARG A 110 22.73 -23.91 3.49
CA ARG A 110 22.50 -24.60 4.77
C ARG A 110 21.45 -25.69 4.67
N ASN A 111 20.39 -25.48 3.90
CA ASN A 111 19.36 -26.48 3.70
C ASN A 111 19.88 -27.66 2.85
N GLN A 112 20.77 -27.44 1.88
CA GLN A 112 21.39 -28.52 1.13
C GLN A 112 22.38 -29.35 1.96
N VAL A 113 23.19 -28.72 2.82
CA VAL A 113 24.16 -29.46 3.66
C VAL A 113 23.46 -30.44 4.60
N ALA A 114 22.28 -30.10 5.13
CA ALA A 114 21.47 -31.02 5.94
C ALA A 114 20.98 -32.27 5.16
N THR A 115 20.93 -32.21 3.83
CA THR A 115 20.42 -33.30 2.98
C THR A 115 21.50 -34.24 2.41
N HIS A 116 22.79 -33.90 2.49
CA HIS A 116 23.87 -34.63 1.80
C HIS A 116 24.94 -35.27 2.71
N SER A 117 24.79 -35.23 4.03
CA SER A 117 25.73 -35.89 4.97
C SER A 117 25.53 -37.41 5.10
N SER A 118 25.63 -38.13 3.97
CA SER A 118 25.60 -39.59 3.90
C SER A 118 26.99 -40.26 3.98
N THR A 119 28.08 -39.49 4.05
CA THR A 119 29.45 -40.05 4.06
C THR A 119 30.14 -39.79 5.41
N SER A 120 30.55 -40.88 6.07
CA SER A 120 30.96 -40.92 7.49
C SER A 120 32.23 -40.13 7.84
N ALA A 121 33.07 -39.77 6.85
CA ALA A 121 34.37 -39.14 7.07
C ALA A 121 34.34 -37.60 7.22
N SER A 122 33.25 -36.93 6.82
CA SER A 122 33.13 -35.45 6.88
C SER A 122 32.42 -34.93 8.14
N ARG A 123 31.91 -35.83 9.00
CA ARG A 123 31.08 -35.46 10.18
C ARG A 123 31.83 -34.66 11.25
N GLN A 124 33.13 -34.88 11.43
CA GLN A 124 33.90 -34.26 12.52
C GLN A 124 34.43 -32.85 12.17
N PHE A 125 34.64 -32.55 10.89
CA PHE A 125 34.96 -31.20 10.44
C PHE A 125 33.69 -30.36 10.24
N GLY A 126 32.62 -30.98 9.74
CA GLY A 126 31.30 -30.36 9.62
C GLY A 126 30.70 -29.96 10.97
N SER A 127 30.91 -30.74 12.04
CA SER A 127 30.38 -30.41 13.37
C SER A 127 31.00 -29.14 13.96
N ASN A 128 32.31 -28.94 13.79
CA ASN A 128 32.99 -27.75 14.30
C ASN A 128 32.63 -26.48 13.50
N LEU A 129 32.48 -26.59 12.18
CA LEU A 129 32.03 -25.49 11.34
C LEU A 129 30.56 -25.13 11.60
N ALA A 130 29.69 -26.14 11.77
CA ALA A 130 28.30 -25.96 12.15
C ALA A 130 28.19 -25.30 13.54
N GLN A 131 29.00 -25.72 14.52
CA GLN A 131 29.04 -25.15 15.87
C GLN A 131 29.47 -23.68 15.84
N HIS A 132 30.54 -23.36 15.11
CA HIS A 132 31.04 -21.98 14.98
C HIS A 132 30.03 -21.08 14.26
N GLN A 133 29.35 -21.60 13.23
CA GLN A 133 28.33 -20.85 12.50
C GLN A 133 27.03 -20.66 13.30
N LEU A 134 26.69 -21.59 14.20
CA LEU A 134 25.53 -21.47 15.10
C LEU A 134 25.78 -20.42 16.17
N GLN A 135 27.01 -20.32 16.69
CA GLN A 135 27.40 -19.24 17.60
C GLN A 135 27.30 -17.86 16.90
N THR A 136 27.78 -17.76 15.66
CA THR A 136 27.64 -16.54 14.85
C THR A 136 26.16 -16.19 14.61
N GLN A 137 25.29 -17.20 14.47
CA GLN A 137 23.86 -17.01 14.31
C GLN A 137 23.18 -16.54 15.60
N LYS A 138 23.64 -16.97 16.79
CA LYS A 138 23.12 -16.49 18.07
C LYS A 138 23.37 -15.01 18.26
N ASP A 139 24.56 -14.52 17.96
CA ASP A 139 24.86 -13.09 18.03
C ASP A 139 24.01 -12.28 17.04
N LEU A 140 23.78 -12.83 15.84
CA LEU A 140 22.93 -12.21 14.81
C LEU A 140 21.43 -12.27 15.18
N LEU A 141 20.99 -13.31 15.89
CA LEU A 141 19.64 -13.45 16.44
C LEU A 141 19.43 -12.50 17.62
N GLU A 142 20.41 -12.37 18.51
CA GLU A 142 20.38 -11.49 19.68
C GLU A 142 20.29 -10.02 19.25
N GLN A 143 21.06 -9.62 18.23
CA GLN A 143 20.92 -8.30 17.59
C GLN A 143 19.55 -8.13 16.91
N GLN A 144 18.96 -9.19 16.36
CA GLN A 144 17.64 -9.14 15.75
C GLN A 144 16.50 -9.11 16.78
N ASP A 145 16.67 -9.70 17.97
CA ASP A 145 15.66 -9.73 19.04
C ASP A 145 15.43 -8.34 19.64
N ALA A 146 16.51 -7.56 19.79
CA ALA A 146 16.43 -6.13 20.13
C ALA A 146 15.58 -5.34 19.11
N HIS A 147 15.58 -5.76 17.84
CA HIS A 147 14.73 -5.19 16.79
C HIS A 147 13.31 -5.79 16.74
N ILE A 148 13.10 -7.02 17.20
CA ILE A 148 11.76 -7.65 17.30
C ILE A 148 10.92 -6.97 18.38
N THR A 149 11.52 -6.51 19.48
CA THR A 149 10.81 -5.69 20.48
C THR A 149 10.24 -4.42 19.84
N VAL A 150 11.06 -3.71 19.05
CA VAL A 150 10.63 -2.49 18.34
C VAL A 150 9.57 -2.79 17.28
N LEU A 151 9.65 -3.95 16.61
CA LEU A 151 8.65 -4.37 15.63
C LEU A 151 7.33 -4.80 16.29
N SER A 152 7.39 -5.45 17.45
CA SER A 152 6.20 -5.78 18.26
C SER A 152 5.49 -4.51 18.70
N THR A 153 6.23 -3.51 19.18
CA THR A 153 5.69 -2.19 19.49
C THR A 153 5.11 -1.51 18.24
N SER A 154 5.78 -1.61 17.09
CA SER A 154 5.26 -1.06 15.82
C SER A 154 4.01 -1.77 15.32
N ALA A 155 3.91 -3.09 15.51
CA ALA A 155 2.74 -3.89 15.15
C ALA A 155 1.56 -3.62 16.11
N GLN A 156 1.82 -3.42 17.40
CA GLN A 156 0.82 -2.95 18.37
C GLN A 156 0.31 -1.55 18.00
N ASN A 157 1.21 -0.62 17.63
CA ASN A 157 0.83 0.72 17.19
C ASN A 157 0.03 0.67 15.88
N LEU A 158 0.40 -0.19 14.91
CA LEU A 158 -0.37 -0.40 13.69
C LEU A 158 -1.75 -0.99 13.98
N HIS A 159 -1.84 -1.95 14.92
CA HIS A 159 -3.11 -2.53 15.35
C HIS A 159 -4.01 -1.50 16.02
N ALA A 160 -3.44 -0.64 16.88
CA ALA A 160 -4.14 0.49 17.49
C ALA A 160 -4.62 1.50 16.44
N ASN A 161 -3.76 1.87 15.49
CA ASN A 161 -4.11 2.76 14.37
C ASN A 161 -5.17 2.13 13.45
N ALA A 162 -5.11 0.83 13.18
CA ALA A 162 -6.11 0.12 12.38
C ALA A 162 -7.48 0.11 13.08
N ARG A 163 -7.52 -0.07 14.41
CA ARG A 163 -8.76 0.09 15.19
C ARG A 163 -9.28 1.53 15.16
N ALA A 164 -8.40 2.52 15.30
CA ALA A 164 -8.79 3.93 15.23
C ALA A 164 -9.35 4.29 13.84
N ILE A 165 -8.70 3.83 12.76
CA ILE A 165 -9.17 3.99 11.38
C ILE A 165 -10.53 3.30 11.19
N ASN A 166 -10.71 2.09 11.72
CA ASN A 166 -11.98 1.38 11.59
C ASN A 166 -13.14 2.12 12.30
N VAL A 167 -12.86 2.71 13.47
CA VAL A 167 -13.83 3.55 14.19
C VAL A 167 -14.12 4.84 13.43
N GLU A 168 -13.09 5.50 12.90
CA GLU A 168 -13.21 6.73 12.12
C GLU A 168 -13.96 6.50 10.79
N VAL A 169 -13.69 5.40 10.09
CA VAL A 169 -14.42 5.00 8.87
C VAL A 169 -15.88 4.70 9.20
N SER A 170 -16.15 4.02 10.31
CA SER A 170 -17.53 3.79 10.78
C SER A 170 -18.24 5.10 11.12
N SER A 171 -17.54 6.03 11.79
CA SER A 171 -18.02 7.38 12.10
C SER A 171 -18.32 8.18 10.83
N GLN A 172 -17.40 8.19 9.86
CA GLN A 172 -17.58 8.84 8.57
C GLN A 172 -18.73 8.22 7.77
N ASN A 173 -18.96 6.91 7.86
CA ASN A 173 -20.10 6.26 7.22
C ASN A 173 -21.44 6.66 7.88
N ALA A 174 -21.46 6.86 9.19
CA ALA A 174 -22.61 7.42 9.89
C ALA A 174 -22.84 8.91 9.53
N LEU A 175 -21.77 9.67 9.33
CA LEU A 175 -21.81 11.09 8.95
C LEU A 175 -22.24 11.27 7.48
N LEU A 176 -21.81 10.38 6.57
CA LEU A 176 -22.30 10.36 5.19
C LEU A 176 -23.80 10.11 5.12
N ARG A 177 -24.34 9.22 5.96
CA ARG A 177 -25.79 9.02 6.07
C ARG A 177 -26.53 10.26 6.56
N SER A 178 -25.95 11.04 7.48
CA SER A 178 -26.59 12.27 7.94
C SER A 178 -26.50 13.40 6.93
N VAL A 179 -25.41 13.47 6.16
CA VAL A 179 -25.28 14.40 5.02
C VAL A 179 -26.29 14.06 3.92
N ASP A 180 -26.49 12.78 3.62
CA ASP A 180 -27.48 12.33 2.62
C ASP A 180 -28.91 12.69 3.05
N ALA A 181 -29.25 12.49 4.33
CA ALA A 181 -30.51 12.93 4.90
C ALA A 181 -30.70 14.47 4.84
N GLY A 182 -29.64 15.24 5.09
CA GLY A 182 -29.66 16.71 4.96
C GLY A 182 -29.79 17.17 3.50
N PHE A 183 -29.24 16.42 2.56
CA PHE A 183 -29.40 16.66 1.12
C PHE A 183 -30.85 16.43 0.68
N GLU A 184 -31.48 15.36 1.16
CA GLU A 184 -32.91 15.07 0.91
C GLU A 184 -33.81 16.20 1.42
N GLU A 185 -33.58 16.70 2.64
CA GLU A 185 -34.31 17.85 3.19
C GLU A 185 -34.07 19.13 2.37
N THR A 186 -32.83 19.38 1.95
CA THR A 186 -32.49 20.54 1.12
C THR A 186 -33.13 20.44 -0.27
N GLN A 187 -33.20 19.23 -0.85
CA GLN A 187 -33.85 18.98 -2.14
C GLN A 187 -35.36 19.19 -2.07
N LEU A 188 -36.01 18.80 -0.97
CA LEU A 188 -37.42 19.12 -0.71
C LEU A 188 -37.65 20.63 -0.60
N ARG A 189 -36.77 21.36 0.08
CA ARG A 189 -36.83 22.84 0.17
C ARG A 189 -36.58 23.50 -1.18
N LEU A 190 -35.60 23.04 -1.96
CA LEU A 190 -35.34 23.53 -3.31
C LEU A 190 -36.51 23.27 -4.25
N ASN A 191 -37.16 22.12 -4.17
CA ASN A 191 -38.39 21.84 -4.92
C ASN A 191 -39.53 22.78 -4.53
N ALA A 192 -39.68 23.09 -3.24
CA ALA A 192 -40.68 24.06 -2.77
C ALA A 192 -40.38 25.49 -3.25
N LEU A 193 -39.10 25.91 -3.24
CA LEU A 193 -38.66 27.20 -3.76
C LEU A 193 -38.85 27.28 -5.28
N SER A 194 -38.47 26.24 -6.02
CA SER A 194 -38.69 26.12 -7.46
C SER A 194 -40.17 26.27 -7.81
N LYS A 195 -41.05 25.58 -7.08
CA LYS A 195 -42.50 25.68 -7.27
C LYS A 195 -43.03 27.10 -7.00
N ARG A 196 -42.49 27.81 -6.00
CA ARG A 196 -42.85 29.21 -5.73
C ARG A 196 -42.32 30.16 -6.81
N MET A 197 -41.10 29.93 -7.29
CA MET A 197 -40.51 30.70 -8.39
C MET A 197 -41.31 30.52 -9.68
N ALA A 198 -41.79 29.30 -9.97
CA ALA A 198 -42.69 29.03 -11.08
C ALA A 198 -44.01 29.81 -10.96
N VAL A 199 -44.61 29.88 -9.77
CA VAL A 199 -45.84 30.67 -9.52
C VAL A 199 -45.58 32.18 -9.68
N PHE A 200 -44.42 32.69 -9.26
CA PHE A 200 -44.06 34.09 -9.46
C PHE A 200 -43.78 34.43 -10.93
N LEU A 201 -43.21 33.49 -11.69
CA LEU A 201 -43.00 33.65 -13.14
C LEU A 201 -44.30 33.60 -13.94
N ASP A 202 -45.34 32.92 -13.43
CA ASP A 202 -46.63 32.79 -14.11
C ASP A 202 -47.57 34.00 -13.87
N THR A 203 -47.20 34.92 -12.97
CA THR A 203 -47.95 36.16 -12.75
C THR A 203 -47.51 37.26 -13.74
N ASN A 204 -47.64 36.98 -15.03
CA ASN A 204 -47.62 38.03 -16.06
C ASN A 204 -49.06 38.37 -16.38
N ASN A 205 -49.62 39.43 -15.77
CA ASN A 205 -51.01 39.84 -15.97
C ASN A 205 -51.28 40.18 -17.45
N PRO A 206 -51.82 39.25 -18.26
CA PRO A 206 -51.85 39.41 -19.71
C PRO A 206 -52.90 40.45 -20.13
N SER A 207 -53.81 40.81 -19.23
CA SER A 207 -54.83 41.84 -19.40
C SER A 207 -54.26 43.25 -19.41
N LEU A 208 -53.27 43.56 -18.55
CA LEU A 208 -52.67 44.90 -18.47
C LEU A 208 -51.73 45.15 -19.65
N LEU A 209 -50.94 44.14 -20.03
CA LEU A 209 -50.08 44.21 -21.23
C LEU A 209 -50.92 44.30 -22.53
N LYS A 210 -52.03 43.56 -22.62
CA LYS A 210 -52.98 43.71 -23.75
C LYS A 210 -53.58 45.12 -23.80
N LEU A 211 -53.96 45.69 -22.66
CA LEU A 211 -54.54 47.04 -22.60
C LEU A 211 -53.53 48.13 -23.03
N VAL A 212 -52.27 48.02 -22.61
CA VAL A 212 -51.24 48.97 -23.04
C VAL A 212 -50.94 48.84 -24.53
N MET A 213 -50.88 47.61 -25.05
CA MET A 213 -50.67 47.37 -26.49
C MET A 213 -51.81 47.90 -27.37
N THR A 214 -53.07 47.77 -26.94
CA THR A 214 -54.20 48.31 -27.71
C THR A 214 -54.23 49.83 -27.70
N LEU A 215 -53.92 50.46 -26.56
CA LEU A 215 -53.86 51.92 -26.44
C LEU A 215 -52.72 52.51 -27.30
N LEU A 216 -51.57 51.83 -27.38
CA LEU A 216 -50.44 52.24 -28.21
C LEU A 216 -50.75 52.11 -29.72
N MET A 217 -51.45 51.06 -30.13
CA MET A 217 -51.94 50.94 -31.51
C MET A 217 -52.90 52.05 -31.91
N ILE A 218 -53.83 52.44 -31.02
CA ILE A 218 -54.76 53.54 -31.27
C ILE A 218 -54.02 54.88 -31.35
N ALA A 219 -53.02 55.12 -30.50
CA ALA A 219 -52.22 56.34 -30.53
C ALA A 219 -51.41 56.46 -31.83
N ILE A 220 -50.81 55.36 -32.31
CA ILE A 220 -50.11 55.34 -33.61
C ILE A 220 -51.09 55.62 -34.75
N PHE A 221 -52.29 55.03 -34.73
CA PHE A 221 -53.30 55.28 -35.74
C PHE A 221 -53.71 56.75 -35.80
N LEU A 222 -53.95 57.39 -34.65
CA LEU A 222 -54.23 58.82 -34.55
C LEU A 222 -53.10 59.68 -35.11
N LEU A 223 -51.85 59.32 -34.81
CA LEU A 223 -50.68 60.02 -35.31
C LEU A 223 -50.56 59.89 -36.84
N LEU A 224 -50.90 58.72 -37.39
CA LEU A 224 -50.91 58.50 -38.83
C LEU A 224 -51.98 59.34 -39.52
N VAL A 225 -53.18 59.45 -38.93
CA VAL A 225 -54.26 60.31 -39.45
C VAL A 225 -53.82 61.78 -39.47
N ILE A 226 -53.17 62.27 -38.43
CA ILE A 226 -52.64 63.65 -38.36
C ILE A 226 -51.54 63.92 -39.39
N ILE A 227 -50.75 62.91 -39.75
CA ILE A 227 -49.69 63.10 -40.77
C ILE A 227 -50.27 63.12 -42.19
N VAL A 228 -51.37 62.40 -42.42
CA VAL A 228 -51.98 62.26 -43.75
C VAL A 228 -52.96 63.39 -44.09
N PHE A 229 -53.59 63.99 -43.08
CA PHE A 229 -54.53 65.12 -43.21
C PHE A 229 -53.88 66.45 -42.84
#